data_AF-A0A9X1U6L4-F1
#
_entry.id   AF-A0A9X1U6L4-F1
#
_cell.length_a   1.000
_cell.length_b   1.000
_cell.length_c   1.000
_cell.angle_alpha   90.00
_cell.angle_beta   90.00
_cell.angle_gamma   90.00
#
_symmetry.space_group_name_H-M   'P 1'
#
loop_
_entity.id
_entity.type
_entity.pdbx_description
1 polymer ?
#
loop_
_entity_poly.entity_id
_entity_poly.type
_entity_poly.pdbx_seq_one_letter_code
_entity_poly.pdbx_strand_id
1 'polypeptide(L)'
;MNLSELRNNKFVRIVSNKFVLILVVFIIWMLFFDANSYLTHHELDSEINALENNAEFYQKEIENDKAFIKKMQDKEEMEKFAREKYYLKKENEDIYIIENQDSIKKDDKR
;
A
#
# COMPACT_ATOMS: atom_id res chain seq x y z
N MET A 1 -8.38 52.76 15.85
CA MET A 1 -9.65 52.57 15.13
C MET A 1 -10.73 52.33 16.17
N ASN A 2 -11.78 53.14 16.20
CA ASN A 2 -12.72 53.20 17.32
C ASN A 2 -13.70 52.01 17.28
N LEU A 3 -13.82 51.24 18.37
CA LEU A 3 -14.69 50.05 18.44
C LEU A 3 -16.18 50.38 18.22
N SER A 4 -16.55 51.63 18.51
CA SER A 4 -17.88 52.19 18.33
C SER A 4 -18.26 52.44 16.86
N GLU A 5 -17.31 52.71 15.98
CA GLU A 5 -17.55 52.95 14.54
C GLU A 5 -17.83 51.66 13.78
N LEU A 6 -17.22 50.54 14.20
CA LEU A 6 -17.45 49.21 13.62
C LEU A 6 -18.89 48.70 13.88
N ARG A 7 -19.51 49.10 15.00
CA ARG A 7 -20.84 48.62 15.41
C ARG A 7 -22.00 49.15 14.56
N ASN A 8 -21.80 50.23 13.80
CA ASN A 8 -22.85 50.86 13.00
C ASN A 8 -23.10 50.20 11.64
N ASN A 9 -22.30 49.20 11.26
CA ASN A 9 -22.45 48.53 9.97
C ASN A 9 -23.47 47.38 10.06
N LYS A 10 -24.37 47.26 9.08
CA LYS A 10 -25.44 46.24 9.05
C LYS A 10 -24.91 44.82 9.25
N PHE A 11 -23.70 44.57 8.72
CA PHE A 11 -22.99 43.30 8.83
C PHE A 11 -22.62 42.94 10.28
N VAL A 12 -22.12 43.90 11.05
CA VAL A 12 -21.72 43.69 12.46
C VAL A 12 -22.93 43.40 13.34
N ARG A 13 -24.09 43.99 13.04
CA ARG A 13 -25.35 43.68 13.74
C ARG A 13 -25.85 42.24 13.47
N ILE A 14 -25.61 41.71 12.27
CA ILE A 14 -25.96 40.32 11.92
C ILE A 14 -24.99 39.34 12.59
N VAL A 15 -23.69 39.60 12.50
CA VAL A 15 -22.65 38.73 13.09
C VAL A 15 -22.66 38.76 14.63
N SER A 16 -23.03 39.88 15.24
CA SER A 16 -23.15 40.01 16.70
C SER A 16 -24.40 39.33 17.27
N ASN A 17 -25.27 38.76 16.44
CA ASN A 17 -26.42 38.01 16.92
C ASN A 17 -25.97 36.66 17.50
N LYS A 18 -26.36 36.38 18.76
CA LYS A 18 -26.03 35.13 19.45
C LYS A 18 -26.39 33.88 18.64
N PHE A 19 -27.48 33.91 17.89
CA PHE A 19 -27.91 32.79 17.06
C PHE A 19 -26.97 32.55 15.87
N VAL A 20 -26.45 33.62 15.26
CA VAL A 20 -25.48 33.54 14.16
C VAL A 20 -24.13 33.04 14.68
N LEU A 21 -23.67 33.50 15.84
CA LEU A 21 -22.44 33.00 16.45
C LEU A 21 -22.52 31.52 16.79
N ILE A 22 -23.62 31.05 17.40
CA ILE A 22 -23.82 29.63 17.71
C ILE A 22 -23.86 28.80 16.41
N LEU A 23 -24.54 29.30 15.37
CA LEU A 23 -24.62 28.63 14.08
C LEU A 23 -23.26 28.54 13.37
N VAL A 24 -22.45 29.60 13.44
CA VAL A 24 -21.09 29.60 12.88
C VAL A 24 -20.20 28.60 13.62
N VAL A 25 -20.23 28.59 14.95
CA VAL A 25 -19.50 27.59 15.75
C VAL A 25 -19.97 26.17 15.43
N PHE A 26 -21.28 25.96 15.27
CA PHE A 26 -21.85 24.68 14.89
C PHE A 26 -21.41 24.22 13.49
N ILE A 27 -21.37 25.12 12.51
CA ILE A 27 -20.86 24.80 11.16
C ILE A 27 -19.37 24.45 11.21
N ILE A 28 -18.56 25.23 11.94
CA ILE A 28 -17.14 24.92 12.11
C ILE A 28 -16.99 23.55 12.78
N TRP A 29 -17.80 23.24 13.79
CA TRP A 29 -17.77 21.95 14.45
C TRP A 29 -18.14 20.80 13.50
N MET A 30 -19.21 20.97 12.71
CA MET A 30 -19.64 20.03 11.65
C MET A 30 -18.63 19.87 10.51
N LEU A 31 -17.79 20.85 10.23
CA LEU A 31 -16.81 20.75 9.15
C LEU A 31 -15.47 20.13 9.60
N PHE A 32 -15.05 20.40 10.84
CA PHE A 32 -13.72 20.01 11.31
C PHE A 32 -13.71 18.81 12.26
N PHE A 33 -14.77 18.59 13.04
CA PHE A 33 -14.80 17.55 14.08
C PHE A 33 -15.90 16.50 13.89
N ASP A 34 -16.88 16.75 13.01
CA ASP A 34 -17.88 15.75 12.65
C ASP A 34 -17.29 14.69 11.69
N ALA A 35 -17.92 13.52 11.65
CA ALA A 35 -17.42 12.29 11.03
C ALA A 35 -17.13 12.41 9.53
N ASN A 36 -17.67 13.43 8.85
CA ASN A 36 -17.42 13.74 7.45
C ASN A 36 -16.18 14.65 7.24
N SER A 37 -15.16 14.48 8.10
CA SER A 37 -13.92 15.22 7.99
C SER A 37 -13.19 14.85 6.68
N TYR A 38 -12.53 15.83 6.06
CA TYR A 38 -11.69 15.60 4.88
C TYR A 38 -10.58 14.55 5.13
N LEU A 39 -10.11 14.45 6.39
CA LEU A 39 -9.13 13.45 6.82
C LEU A 39 -9.67 12.03 6.67
N THR A 40 -10.93 11.80 7.05
CA THR A 40 -11.58 10.49 6.95
C THR A 40 -11.64 10.01 5.49
N HIS A 41 -12.01 10.91 4.57
CA HIS A 41 -12.06 10.57 3.14
C HIS A 41 -10.68 10.29 2.57
N HIS A 42 -9.67 11.08 2.95
CA HIS A 42 -8.30 10.85 2.50
C HIS A 42 -7.74 9.50 3.00
N GLU A 43 -8.01 9.13 4.25
CA GLU A 43 -7.62 7.82 4.80
C GLU A 43 -8.31 6.68 4.04
N LEU A 44 -9.61 6.80 3.81
CA LEU A 44 -10.38 5.80 3.08
C LEU A 44 -9.93 5.66 1.62
N ASP A 45 -9.65 6.76 0.93
CA ASP A 45 -9.09 6.75 -0.42
C ASP A 45 -7.71 6.08 -0.45
N SER A 46 -6.88 6.31 0.56
CA SER A 46 -5.59 5.62 0.69
C SER A 46 -5.76 4.11 0.89
N GLU A 47 -6.75 3.70 1.69
CA GLU A 47 -7.05 2.29 1.93
C GLU A 47 -7.59 1.61 0.65
N ILE A 48 -8.45 2.29 -0.11
CA ILE A 48 -8.94 1.84 -1.42
C ILE A 48 -7.75 1.62 -2.37
N ASN A 49 -6.87 2.61 -2.51
CA ASN A 49 -5.69 2.48 -3.37
C ASN A 49 -4.78 1.32 -2.92
N ALA A 50 -4.60 1.13 -1.62
CA ALA A 50 -3.81 0.00 -1.10
C ALA A 50 -4.44 -1.35 -1.44
N LEU A 51 -5.77 -1.47 -1.31
CA LEU A 51 -6.51 -2.67 -1.66
C LEU A 51 -6.45 -2.97 -3.17
N GLU A 52 -6.60 -1.96 -4.02
CA GLU A 52 -6.50 -2.10 -5.47
C GLU A 52 -5.09 -2.56 -5.90
N ASN A 53 -4.04 -1.94 -5.36
CA ASN A 53 -2.66 -2.34 -5.62
C ASN A 53 -2.39 -3.79 -5.17
N ASN A 54 -2.92 -4.19 -4.02
CA ASN A 54 -2.80 -5.57 -3.54
C ASN A 54 -3.53 -6.53 -4.48
N ALA A 55 -4.73 -6.20 -4.92
CA ALA A 55 -5.50 -7.01 -5.85
C ALA A 55 -4.75 -7.21 -7.18
N GLU A 56 -4.21 -6.12 -7.74
CA GLU A 56 -3.40 -6.19 -8.97
C GLU A 56 -2.15 -7.06 -8.79
N PHE A 57 -1.43 -6.88 -7.67
CA PHE A 57 -0.25 -7.68 -7.35
C PHE A 57 -0.57 -9.19 -7.30
N TYR A 58 -1.60 -9.57 -6.54
CA TYR A 58 -1.97 -10.98 -6.43
C TYR A 58 -2.51 -11.55 -7.73
N GLN A 59 -3.23 -10.75 -8.53
CA GLN A 59 -3.71 -11.21 -9.83
C GLN A 59 -2.54 -11.53 -10.77
N LYS A 60 -1.49 -10.70 -10.77
CA LYS A 60 -0.26 -10.95 -11.54
C LYS A 60 0.49 -12.18 -11.03
N GLU A 61 0.62 -12.36 -9.72
CA GLU A 61 1.25 -13.56 -9.15
C GLU A 61 0.47 -14.83 -9.52
N ILE A 62 -0.87 -14.79 -9.47
CA ILE A 62 -1.71 -15.91 -9.89
C ILE A 62 -1.48 -16.26 -11.37
N GLU A 63 -1.30 -15.26 -12.24
CA GLU A 63 -0.98 -15.50 -13.65
C GLU A 63 0.40 -16.14 -13.82
N ASN A 64 1.41 -15.65 -13.10
CA ASN A 64 2.75 -16.24 -13.10
C ASN A 64 2.74 -17.69 -12.61
N ASP A 65 2.05 -17.95 -11.50
CA ASP A 65 1.92 -19.28 -10.89
C ASP A 65 1.17 -20.24 -11.81
N LYS A 66 0.11 -19.79 -12.47
CA LYS A 66 -0.59 -20.61 -13.48
C LYS A 66 0.33 -20.97 -14.63
N ALA A 67 1.12 -20.02 -15.12
CA ALA A 67 2.10 -20.28 -16.18
C ALA A 67 3.18 -21.26 -15.71
N PHE A 68 3.66 -21.11 -14.48
CA PHE A 68 4.62 -22.03 -13.85
C PHE A 68 4.05 -23.44 -13.71
N ILE A 69 2.85 -23.59 -13.14
CA ILE A 69 2.17 -24.88 -12.99
C ILE A 69 1.99 -25.55 -14.35
N LYS A 70 1.54 -24.80 -15.35
CA LYS A 70 1.40 -25.32 -16.72
C LYS A 70 2.73 -25.83 -17.28
N LYS A 71 3.82 -25.11 -17.02
CA LYS A 71 5.17 -25.53 -17.41
C LYS A 71 5.61 -26.81 -16.70
N MET A 72 5.28 -26.96 -15.42
CA MET A 72 5.63 -28.14 -14.61
C MET A 72 4.75 -29.37 -14.87
N GLN A 73 3.72 -29.26 -15.71
CA GLN A 73 3.01 -30.44 -16.22
C GLN A 73 3.90 -31.26 -17.18
N ASP A 74 4.89 -30.62 -17.81
CA ASP A 74 5.89 -31.32 -18.60
C ASP A 74 6.92 -31.99 -17.68
N LYS A 75 7.11 -33.29 -17.87
CA LYS A 75 8.04 -34.11 -17.07
C LYS A 75 9.48 -33.66 -17.26
N GLU A 76 9.87 -33.21 -18.45
CA GLU A 76 11.23 -32.74 -18.72
C GLU A 76 11.52 -31.42 -18.01
N GLU A 77 10.59 -30.46 -18.08
CA GLU A 77 10.71 -29.18 -17.38
C GLU A 77 10.68 -29.36 -15.86
N MET A 78 9.87 -30.28 -15.36
CA MET A 78 9.83 -30.62 -13.94
C MET A 78 11.14 -31.28 -13.47
N GLU A 79 11.69 -32.24 -14.22
CA GLU A 79 12.99 -32.85 -13.92
C GLU A 79 14.12 -31.81 -13.96
N LYS A 80 14.11 -30.93 -14.97
CA LYS A 80 15.07 -29.83 -15.08
C LYS A 80 15.00 -28.89 -13.87
N PHE A 81 13.81 -28.46 -13.49
CA PHE A 81 13.60 -27.59 -12.33
C PHE A 81 14.06 -28.26 -11.02
N ALA A 82 13.72 -29.53 -10.81
CA ALA A 82 14.17 -30.33 -9.67
C ALA A 82 15.70 -30.42 -9.57
N ARG A 83 16.39 -30.57 -10.71
CA ARG A 83 17.85 -30.66 -10.78
C ARG A 83 18.53 -29.32 -10.58
N GLU A 84 18.05 -28.25 -11.23
CA GLU A 84 18.67 -26.93 -11.15
C GLU A 84 18.43 -26.24 -9.81
N LYS A 85 17.20 -26.36 -9.26
CA LYS A 85 16.81 -25.65 -8.04
C LYS A 85 17.12 -26.42 -6.76
N TYR A 86 16.96 -27.74 -6.79
CA TYR A 86 17.02 -28.60 -5.61
C TYR A 86 18.13 -29.65 -5.69
N TYR A 87 18.89 -29.71 -6.79
CA TYR A 87 19.99 -30.66 -6.99
C TYR A 87 19.55 -32.12 -6.75
N LEU A 88 18.31 -32.46 -7.12
CA LEU A 88 17.80 -33.83 -6.99
C LEU A 88 18.49 -34.76 -8.00
N LYS A 89 18.79 -35.99 -7.57
CA LYS A 89 19.47 -37.03 -8.35
C LYS A 89 18.69 -38.34 -8.35
N LYS A 90 18.90 -39.16 -9.38
CA LYS A 90 18.40 -40.55 -9.40
C LYS A 90 19.32 -41.46 -8.58
N GLU A 91 18.83 -42.64 -8.18
CA GLU A 91 19.54 -43.54 -7.25
C GLU A 91 20.95 -43.96 -7.73
N ASN A 92 21.17 -44.04 -9.05
CA ASN A 92 22.44 -44.42 -9.66
C ASN A 92 23.15 -43.24 -10.34
N GLU A 93 22.95 -42.02 -9.84
CA GLU A 93 23.53 -40.80 -10.40
C GLU A 93 24.38 -40.06 -9.36
N ASP A 94 25.51 -39.52 -9.81
CA ASP A 94 26.39 -38.67 -9.02
C ASP A 94 26.37 -37.24 -9.54
N ILE A 95 26.07 -36.29 -8.66
CA ILE A 95 26.07 -34.86 -8.97
C ILE A 95 27.38 -34.24 -8.49
N TYR A 96 28.07 -33.55 -9.38
CA TYR A 96 29.26 -32.75 -9.08
C TYR A 96 28.89 -31.27 -9.12
N ILE A 97 28.99 -30.58 -7.99
CA ILE A 97 28.83 -29.12 -7.92
C ILE A 97 30.21 -28.50 -8.12
N ILE A 98 30.39 -27.76 -9.21
CA ILE A 98 31.65 -27.09 -9.53
C ILE A 98 31.55 -25.64 -9.07
N GLU A 99 32.30 -25.30 -8.03
CA GLU A 99 32.42 -23.95 -7.53
C GLU A 99 33.71 -23.32 -8.08
N ASN A 100 33.58 -22.24 -8.85
CA ASN A 100 34.74 -21.45 -9.28
C ASN A 100 35.16 -20.52 -8.13
N GLN A 101 36.45 -20.20 -8.02
CA GLN A 101 36.97 -19.30 -6.97
C GLN A 101 36.27 -17.93 -6.95
N ASP A 102 35.78 -17.47 -8.10
CA ASP A 102 35.02 -16.22 -8.25
C ASP A 102 33.58 -16.31 -7.69
N SER A 103 33.03 -17.51 -7.54
CA SER A 103 31.68 -17.78 -7.06
C SER A 103 31.60 -18.04 -5.55
N ILE A 104 32.74 -18.27 -4.90
CA ILE A 104 32.82 -18.50 -3.45
C ILE A 104 32.63 -17.15 -2.74
N LYS A 105 31.58 -17.04 -1.90
CA LYS A 105 31.48 -15.90 -0.98
C LYS A 105 32.68 -15.94 -0.04
N LYS A 106 33.60 -14.98 -0.17
CA LYS A 106 34.67 -14.80 0.80
C LYS A 106 34.02 -14.50 2.15
N ASP A 107 34.07 -15.46 3.06
CA ASP A 107 33.82 -15.19 4.47
C ASP A 107 34.90 -14.20 4.92
N ASP A 108 34.53 -12.93 5.06
CA ASP A 108 35.32 -11.94 5.79
C ASP A 108 35.35 -12.39 7.26
N LYS A 109 36.30 -13.27 7.58
CA LYS A 109 36.68 -13.56 8.96
C LYS A 109 37.23 -12.28 9.56
N ARG A 110 36.40 -11.64 10.39
CA ARG A 110 36.79 -10.60 11.35
C ARG A 110 37.90 -11.08 12.27
#